data_AF-A0A9D4MCA8-F1
#
_entry.id   AF-A0A9D4MCA8-F1
#
_cell.length_a   1.000
_cell.length_b   1.000
_cell.length_c   1.000
_cell.angle_alpha   90.00
_cell.angle_beta   90.00
_cell.angle_gamma   90.00
#
_symmetry.space_group_name_H-M   'P 1'
#
loop_
_entity.id
_entity.type
_entity.pdbx_description
1 polymer ?
#
loop_
_entity_poly.entity_id
_entity_poly.type
_entity_poly.pdbx_seq_one_letter_code
_entity_poly.pdbx_strand_id
1 'polypeptide(L)'
;MADKKGSDGSGADADTSLSEAQLKQILEAPKKSGDYVVLTKEKHASLQKPSFTTSTPGFGTHGHAGPRKPLTEFIRGISSPSHSFNNSQKGSHLQVPRYETPKLPYFSGEQQPMKGDETYDVWRFETKCLISENLPEHVVLQVIYKSLRGTARRALISLGEHATSQQILDKLKILFGKVLTYESVMQTFYNASQKVSENVTAYGCWL
;
A
#
# COMPACT_ATOMS: atom_id res chain seq x y z
N MET A 1 -29.72 -14.41 73.54
CA MET A 1 -30.88 -13.92 72.76
C MET A 1 -30.38 -13.60 71.37
N ALA A 2 -30.50 -14.58 70.48
CA ALA A 2 -30.30 -14.43 69.05
C ALA A 2 -31.69 -14.52 68.42
N ASP A 3 -32.04 -13.61 67.51
CA ASP A 3 -33.10 -13.88 66.54
C ASP A 3 -33.11 -12.92 65.34
N LYS A 4 -33.32 -13.54 64.17
CA LYS A 4 -33.69 -13.00 62.84
C LYS A 4 -32.65 -12.15 62.10
N LYS A 5 -32.44 -12.32 60.79
CA LYS A 5 -33.37 -12.71 59.72
C LYS A 5 -32.55 -13.14 58.47
N GLY A 6 -33.02 -14.15 57.76
CA GLY A 6 -32.42 -14.58 56.49
C GLY A 6 -32.75 -13.67 55.31
N SER A 7 -32.01 -13.86 54.21
CA SER A 7 -32.52 -13.71 52.84
C SER A 7 -31.66 -14.53 51.90
N ASP A 8 -32.33 -15.47 51.24
CA ASP A 8 -31.92 -16.08 49.99
C ASP A 8 -31.66 -15.02 48.92
N GLY A 9 -30.73 -15.31 48.01
CA GLY A 9 -30.30 -14.39 46.95
C GLY A 9 -29.62 -15.14 45.82
N SER A 10 -30.42 -15.97 45.15
CA SER A 10 -30.14 -16.68 43.90
C SER A 10 -29.37 -15.81 42.90
N GLY A 11 -28.20 -16.27 42.49
CA GLY A 11 -27.46 -15.71 41.36
C GLY A 11 -28.23 -15.97 40.07
N ALA A 12 -28.82 -14.91 39.52
CA ALA A 12 -29.39 -14.91 38.20
C ALA A 12 -28.32 -14.45 37.19
N ASP A 13 -27.93 -15.37 36.32
CA ASP A 13 -27.14 -15.11 35.12
C ASP A 13 -27.83 -14.02 34.28
N ALA A 14 -27.22 -12.84 34.23
CA ALA A 14 -27.65 -11.75 33.37
C ALA A 14 -27.14 -12.00 31.94
N ASP A 15 -27.81 -12.92 31.25
CA ASP A 15 -27.73 -13.05 29.80
C ASP A 15 -28.30 -11.77 29.18
N THR A 16 -27.39 -10.82 28.90
CA THR A 16 -27.73 -9.51 28.31
C THR A 16 -28.02 -9.72 26.83
N SER A 17 -29.16 -10.34 26.56
CA SER A 17 -29.74 -10.45 25.24
C SER A 17 -30.21 -9.05 24.80
N LEU A 18 -29.44 -8.43 23.90
CA LEU A 18 -29.81 -7.17 23.27
C LEU A 18 -31.19 -7.30 22.63
N SER A 19 -32.10 -6.41 23.03
CA SER A 19 -33.48 -6.43 22.53
C SER A 19 -33.52 -6.26 21.01
N GLU A 20 -34.51 -6.87 20.36
CA GLU A 20 -34.66 -6.81 18.89
C GLU A 20 -34.79 -5.37 18.37
N ALA A 21 -35.29 -4.46 19.22
CA ALA A 21 -35.35 -3.02 18.95
C ALA A 21 -33.96 -2.36 18.93
N GLN A 22 -33.06 -2.75 19.85
CA GLN A 22 -31.69 -2.25 19.87
C GLN A 22 -30.88 -2.75 18.68
N LEU A 23 -31.08 -4.01 18.25
CA LEU A 23 -30.44 -4.55 17.04
C LEU A 23 -30.86 -3.79 15.77
N LYS A 24 -32.14 -3.43 15.66
CA LYS A 24 -32.66 -2.62 14.53
C LYS A 24 -32.07 -1.20 14.55
N GLN A 25 -31.90 -0.60 15.72
CA GLN A 25 -31.30 0.74 15.84
C GLN A 25 -29.80 0.76 15.46
N ILE A 26 -29.05 -0.29 15.83
CA ILE A 26 -27.62 -0.43 15.51
C ILE A 26 -27.41 -0.67 14.01
N LEU A 27 -28.30 -1.41 13.34
CA LEU A 27 -28.23 -1.65 11.89
C LEU A 27 -28.61 -0.45 11.02
N GLU A 28 -29.45 0.45 11.55
CA GLU A 28 -29.92 1.62 10.80
C GLU A 28 -28.97 2.83 10.91
N ALA A 29 -28.17 2.91 11.98
CA ALA A 29 -27.14 3.93 12.15
C ALA A 29 -26.10 4.00 11.01
N PRO A 30 -25.54 2.87 10.51
CA PRO A 30 -24.55 2.91 9.42
C PRO A 30 -25.16 3.23 8.05
N LYS A 31 -26.43 2.92 7.78
CA LYS A 31 -27.07 3.22 6.47
C LYS A 31 -27.21 4.72 6.18
N LYS A 32 -27.28 5.56 7.21
CA LYS A 32 -27.35 7.02 7.05
C LYS A 32 -26.03 7.66 6.57
N SER A 33 -24.91 6.95 6.70
CA SER A 33 -23.58 7.51 6.39
C SER A 33 -23.08 7.27 4.97
N GLY A 34 -23.77 6.44 4.16
CA GLY A 34 -23.37 6.17 2.76
C GLY A 34 -22.06 5.37 2.58
N ASP A 35 -21.25 5.22 3.63
CA ASP A 35 -19.91 4.62 3.57
C ASP A 35 -19.87 3.09 3.79
N TYR A 36 -21.01 2.46 4.10
CA TYR A 36 -21.05 1.02 4.42
C TYR A 36 -22.20 0.29 3.73
N VAL A 37 -21.88 -0.82 3.07
CA VAL A 37 -22.85 -1.78 2.51
C VAL A 37 -22.90 -3.01 3.42
N VAL A 38 -24.05 -3.25 4.03
CA VAL A 38 -24.29 -4.45 4.84
C VAL A 38 -24.42 -5.66 3.91
N LEU A 39 -23.42 -6.54 3.92
CA LEU A 39 -23.40 -7.78 3.15
C LEU A 39 -24.09 -8.90 3.94
N THR A 40 -25.14 -9.49 3.37
CA THR A 40 -25.78 -10.69 3.92
C THR A 40 -24.85 -11.90 3.79
N LYS A 41 -24.96 -12.87 4.71
CA LYS A 41 -24.11 -14.07 4.75
C LYS A 41 -24.05 -14.82 3.42
N GLU A 42 -25.15 -14.80 2.66
CA GLU A 42 -25.29 -15.43 1.35
C GLU A 42 -24.43 -14.76 0.27
N LYS A 43 -24.34 -13.43 0.29
CA LYS A 43 -23.57 -12.64 -0.69
C LYS A 43 -22.05 -12.76 -0.48
N HIS A 44 -21.62 -13.04 0.76
CA HIS A 44 -20.22 -13.32 1.08
C HIS A 44 -19.76 -14.69 0.54
N ALA A 45 -20.62 -15.71 0.55
CA ALA A 45 -20.28 -17.06 0.08
C ALA A 45 -20.06 -17.14 -1.45
N SER A 46 -20.76 -16.31 -2.22
CA SER A 46 -20.62 -16.26 -3.68
C SER A 46 -19.30 -15.65 -4.17
N LEU A 47 -18.55 -14.95 -3.30
CA LEU A 47 -17.26 -14.34 -3.63
C LEU A 47 -16.05 -15.29 -3.41
N GLN A 48 -16.27 -16.49 -2.87
CA GLN A 48 -15.20 -17.43 -2.48
C GLN A 48 -14.98 -18.60 -3.45
N LYS A 49 -15.61 -18.63 -4.64
CA LYS A 49 -15.40 -19.74 -5.60
C LYS A 49 -14.44 -19.34 -6.73
N PRO A 50 -13.21 -19.88 -6.77
CA PRO A 50 -12.35 -19.75 -7.94
C PRO A 50 -12.80 -20.72 -9.04
N SER A 51 -13.31 -20.18 -10.14
CA SER A 51 -13.55 -20.94 -11.38
C SER A 51 -12.24 -21.04 -12.16
N PHE A 52 -11.46 -22.10 -11.93
CA PHE A 52 -10.38 -22.49 -12.84
C PHE A 52 -10.93 -23.47 -13.88
N THR A 53 -11.15 -23.02 -15.11
CA THR A 53 -11.27 -23.91 -16.27
C THR A 53 -9.92 -23.94 -16.97
N THR A 54 -9.15 -25.00 -16.72
CA THR A 54 -7.91 -25.29 -17.42
C THR A 54 -8.25 -25.85 -18.80
N SER A 55 -8.02 -25.06 -19.85
CA SER A 55 -7.97 -25.54 -21.23
C SER A 55 -6.52 -25.63 -21.71
N THR A 56 -6.10 -26.87 -21.93
CA THR A 56 -4.82 -27.29 -22.50
C THR A 56 -4.75 -27.00 -24.01
N PRO A 57 -3.60 -26.55 -24.54
CA PRO A 57 -3.22 -26.88 -25.92
C PRO A 57 -1.92 -27.73 -25.93
N GLY A 58 -1.97 -28.84 -26.66
CA GLY A 58 -0.87 -29.79 -26.81
C GLY A 58 0.27 -29.26 -27.69
N PHE A 59 1.49 -29.70 -27.37
CA PHE A 59 2.68 -29.44 -28.18
C PHE A 59 3.32 -30.76 -28.60
N GLY A 60 3.43 -30.95 -29.91
CA GLY A 60 3.99 -32.13 -30.55
C GLY A 60 5.50 -32.25 -30.39
N THR A 61 5.97 -33.49 -30.50
CA THR A 61 7.34 -33.96 -30.46
C THR A 61 8.08 -33.72 -31.79
N HIS A 62 9.41 -33.62 -31.71
CA HIS A 62 10.51 -33.69 -32.72
C HIS A 62 11.46 -32.53 -32.39
N GLY A 63 12.74 -32.66 -32.06
CA GLY A 63 13.77 -33.65 -32.36
C GLY A 63 15.02 -32.89 -32.82
N HIS A 64 16.18 -33.23 -32.25
CA HIS A 64 17.56 -32.87 -32.62
C HIS A 64 18.27 -31.60 -32.08
N ALA A 65 19.49 -31.89 -31.63
CA ALA A 65 20.47 -31.06 -30.96
C ALA A 65 21.42 -30.32 -31.92
N GLY A 66 21.99 -29.21 -31.45
CA GLY A 66 23.20 -28.60 -32.02
C GLY A 66 23.49 -27.21 -31.41
N PRO A 67 24.73 -26.90 -30.99
CA PRO A 67 25.07 -25.62 -30.39
C PRO A 67 25.50 -24.60 -31.46
N ARG A 68 24.91 -23.41 -31.49
CA ARG A 68 25.39 -22.29 -32.33
C ARG A 68 25.52 -20.99 -31.52
N LYS A 69 26.67 -20.35 -31.72
CA LYS A 69 27.26 -19.20 -31.01
C LYS A 69 26.55 -17.87 -31.33
N PRO A 70 26.71 -16.83 -30.50
CA PRO A 70 25.98 -15.56 -30.63
C PRO A 70 26.38 -14.70 -31.84
N LEU A 71 25.38 -14.01 -32.38
CA LEU A 71 25.43 -13.08 -33.50
C LEU A 71 25.97 -11.71 -33.05
N THR A 72 27.29 -11.56 -33.02
CA THR A 72 27.96 -10.26 -32.99
C THR A 72 28.93 -10.20 -34.16
N GLU A 73 28.52 -9.54 -35.26
CA GLU A 73 29.36 -8.99 -36.35
C GLU A 73 28.44 -8.74 -37.57
N PHE A 74 27.69 -7.63 -37.57
CA PHE A 74 27.03 -7.15 -38.80
C PHE A 74 26.85 -5.63 -38.85
N ILE A 75 27.77 -4.82 -38.30
CA ILE A 75 27.79 -3.38 -38.63
C ILE A 75 29.24 -2.90 -38.65
N ARG A 76 29.99 -3.27 -39.69
CA ARG A 76 31.24 -2.58 -40.04
C ARG A 76 31.36 -2.45 -41.55
N GLY A 77 30.64 -1.47 -42.10
CA GLY A 77 30.71 -1.22 -43.54
C GLY A 77 29.68 -0.24 -44.08
N ILE A 78 29.51 0.94 -43.46
CA ILE A 78 28.97 2.08 -44.20
C ILE A 78 29.74 3.33 -43.79
N SER A 79 30.68 3.71 -44.65
CA SER A 79 31.36 5.00 -44.68
C SER A 79 30.37 6.13 -44.97
N SER A 80 30.64 7.29 -44.37
CA SER A 80 29.82 8.51 -44.32
C SER A 80 29.34 9.04 -45.68
N PRO A 81 28.22 9.79 -45.67
CA PRO A 81 28.34 11.20 -46.06
C PRO A 81 28.00 12.16 -44.92
N SER A 82 28.93 13.08 -44.66
CA SER A 82 28.72 14.30 -43.88
C SER A 82 27.71 15.18 -44.63
N HIS A 83 26.47 15.24 -44.15
CA HIS A 83 25.56 16.34 -44.43
C HIS A 83 25.41 17.18 -43.17
N SER A 84 26.16 18.28 -43.13
CA SER A 84 25.93 19.37 -42.19
C SER A 84 24.57 20.01 -42.51
N PHE A 85 23.50 19.52 -41.87
CA PHE A 85 22.25 20.24 -41.80
C PHE A 85 22.38 21.33 -40.74
N ASN A 86 22.82 22.51 -41.20
CA ASN A 86 22.68 23.74 -40.45
C ASN A 86 21.19 24.14 -40.45
N ASN A 87 20.41 23.51 -39.57
CA ASN A 87 19.03 23.92 -39.36
C ASN A 87 19.03 25.08 -38.36
N SER A 88 19.13 26.30 -38.89
CA SER A 88 18.70 27.51 -38.19
C SER A 88 17.18 27.48 -38.02
N GLN A 89 16.69 26.57 -37.18
CA GLN A 89 15.34 26.66 -36.67
C GLN A 89 15.34 27.71 -35.56
N LYS A 90 14.89 28.91 -35.94
CA LYS A 90 14.13 29.78 -35.02
C LYS A 90 12.82 29.06 -34.67
N GLY A 91 12.93 27.93 -33.96
CA GLY A 91 11.80 27.33 -33.29
C GLY A 91 11.47 28.24 -32.12
N SER A 92 10.26 28.77 -32.08
CA SER A 92 9.69 29.34 -30.86
C SER A 92 9.95 28.35 -29.73
N HIS A 93 10.89 28.68 -28.85
CA HIS A 93 11.14 27.90 -27.65
C HIS A 93 9.87 28.01 -26.82
N LEU A 94 8.98 27.03 -27.00
CA LEU A 94 7.93 26.76 -26.04
C LEU A 94 8.68 26.43 -24.76
N GLN A 95 8.78 27.43 -23.89
CA GLN A 95 9.34 27.30 -22.56
C GLN A 95 8.31 26.50 -21.79
N VAL A 96 8.36 25.17 -21.93
CA VAL A 96 7.59 24.28 -21.05
C VAL A 96 8.04 24.64 -19.64
N PRO A 97 7.11 24.99 -18.72
CA PRO A 97 7.47 25.28 -17.35
C PRO A 97 8.31 24.12 -16.83
N ARG A 98 9.58 24.38 -16.55
CA ARG A 98 10.45 23.40 -15.93
C ARG A 98 10.05 23.37 -14.47
N TYR A 99 9.07 22.53 -14.15
CA TYR A 99 8.86 22.10 -12.77
C TYR A 99 10.15 21.38 -12.38
N GLU A 100 10.94 21.95 -11.46
CA GLU A 100 11.99 21.17 -10.81
C GLU A 100 11.29 19.97 -10.19
N THR A 101 11.55 18.79 -10.75
CA THR A 101 10.87 17.58 -10.31
C THR A 101 11.34 17.27 -8.89
N PRO A 102 10.43 17.31 -7.89
CA PRO A 102 10.81 17.03 -6.52
C PRO A 102 11.39 15.62 -6.42
N LYS A 103 12.42 15.44 -5.59
CA LYS A 103 13.04 14.14 -5.39
C LYS A 103 12.41 13.47 -4.18
N LEU A 104 11.79 12.31 -4.40
CA LEU A 104 11.42 11.40 -3.33
C LEU A 104 12.59 10.46 -3.00
N PRO A 105 12.79 10.08 -1.73
CA PRO A 105 13.70 9.02 -1.34
C PRO A 105 13.28 7.69 -1.96
N TYR A 106 14.21 6.75 -2.09
CA TYR A 106 13.89 5.44 -2.62
C TYR A 106 13.20 4.56 -1.57
N PHE A 107 12.27 3.72 -2.01
CA PHE A 107 11.62 2.73 -1.16
C PHE A 107 11.49 1.40 -1.91
N SER A 108 12.08 0.33 -1.35
CA SER A 108 12.08 -1.01 -1.95
C SER A 108 11.01 -1.95 -1.41
N GLY A 109 10.45 -1.68 -0.22
CA GLY A 109 9.54 -2.60 0.45
C GLY A 109 10.20 -3.89 0.95
N GLU A 110 11.52 -3.90 1.12
CA GLU A 110 12.23 -5.02 1.76
C GLU A 110 12.27 -4.83 3.28
N GLN A 111 12.26 -5.95 4.02
CA GLN A 111 12.21 -5.94 5.49
C GLN A 111 13.50 -5.37 6.10
N GLN A 112 14.62 -5.50 5.39
CA GLN A 112 15.86 -4.78 5.66
C GLN A 112 16.06 -3.75 4.56
N PRO A 113 16.04 -2.44 4.86
CA PRO A 113 16.27 -1.41 3.86
C PRO A 113 17.63 -1.60 3.18
N MET A 114 17.64 -1.61 1.84
CA MET A 114 18.91 -1.58 1.12
C MET A 114 19.60 -0.24 1.35
N LYS A 115 20.92 -0.18 1.13
CA LYS A 115 21.69 1.07 1.28
C LYS A 115 21.09 2.16 0.37
N GLY A 116 20.58 3.23 0.98
CA GLY A 116 19.97 4.36 0.29
C GLY A 116 18.46 4.26 0.07
N ASP A 117 17.81 3.23 0.63
CA ASP A 117 16.36 3.14 0.73
C ASP A 117 15.87 3.62 2.10
N GLU A 118 14.70 4.23 2.12
CA GLU A 118 14.01 4.70 3.32
C GLU A 118 12.91 3.74 3.77
N THR A 119 12.44 3.94 5.00
CA THR A 119 11.29 3.20 5.55
C THR A 119 9.97 3.64 4.89
N TYR A 120 8.95 2.76 4.92
CA TYR A 120 7.63 3.06 4.37
C TYR A 120 7.01 4.31 4.99
N ASP A 121 7.15 4.51 6.31
CA ASP A 121 6.54 5.63 7.02
C ASP A 121 7.11 6.98 6.56
N VAL A 122 8.44 7.06 6.42
CA VAL A 122 9.14 8.26 5.92
C VAL A 122 8.75 8.53 4.46
N TRP A 123 8.88 7.52 3.60
CA TRP A 123 8.54 7.65 2.18
C TRP A 123 7.08 8.06 1.96
N ARG A 124 6.14 7.48 2.73
CA ARG A 124 4.71 7.79 2.66
C ARG A 124 4.45 9.23 3.09
N PHE A 125 5.10 9.70 4.16
CA PHE A 125 4.95 11.07 4.63
C PHE A 125 5.37 12.06 3.53
N GLU A 126 6.54 11.88 2.93
CA GLU A 126 7.01 12.74 1.85
C GLU A 126 6.13 12.67 0.60
N THR A 127 5.66 11.47 0.25
CA THR A 127 4.73 11.31 -0.89
C THR A 127 3.42 12.07 -0.66
N LYS A 128 2.92 12.11 0.58
CA LYS A 128 1.74 12.91 0.93
C LYS A 128 2.00 14.41 0.83
N CYS A 129 3.18 14.86 1.26
CA CYS A 129 3.61 16.25 1.06
C CYS A 129 3.62 16.59 -0.43
N LEU A 130 4.21 15.74 -1.27
CA LEU A 130 4.25 15.93 -2.72
C LEU A 130 2.85 16.05 -3.36
N ILE A 131 1.90 15.21 -2.94
CA ILE A 131 0.51 15.27 -3.42
C ILE A 131 -0.17 16.58 -2.99
N SER A 132 0.18 17.12 -1.82
CA SER A 132 -0.40 18.37 -1.31
C SER A 132 0.09 19.63 -2.04
N GLU A 133 1.18 19.54 -2.80
CA GLU A 133 1.79 20.67 -3.52
C GLU A 133 1.03 21.09 -4.80
N ASN A 134 -0.17 20.53 -5.05
CA ASN A 134 -1.01 20.82 -6.23
C ASN A 134 -0.27 20.66 -7.58
N LEU A 135 0.70 19.76 -7.63
CA LEU A 135 1.37 19.38 -8.88
C LEU A 135 0.44 18.56 -9.78
N PRO A 136 0.64 18.57 -11.11
CA PRO A 136 -0.12 17.72 -12.02
C PRO A 136 0.04 16.23 -11.65
N GLU A 137 -1.07 15.49 -11.63
CA GLU A 137 -1.09 14.07 -11.22
C GLU A 137 -0.07 13.21 -11.97
N HIS A 138 0.14 13.46 -13.27
CA HIS A 138 1.11 12.73 -14.07
C HIS A 138 2.56 12.94 -13.61
N VAL A 139 2.90 14.13 -13.09
CA VAL A 139 4.23 14.43 -12.54
C VAL A 139 4.38 13.68 -11.22
N VAL A 140 3.38 13.77 -10.34
CA VAL A 140 3.36 13.08 -9.04
C VAL A 140 3.53 11.56 -9.24
N LEU A 141 2.75 10.97 -10.15
CA LEU A 141 2.85 9.56 -10.50
C LEU A 141 4.24 9.20 -11.01
N GLN A 142 4.84 9.99 -11.91
CA GLN A 142 6.20 9.74 -12.38
C GLN A 142 7.23 9.74 -11.25
N VAL A 143 7.13 10.68 -10.30
CA VAL A 143 8.02 10.73 -9.14
C VAL A 143 7.83 9.51 -8.25
N ILE A 144 6.58 9.13 -7.95
CA ILE A 144 6.24 7.92 -7.18
C ILE A 144 6.78 6.66 -7.86
N TYR A 145 6.59 6.50 -9.17
CA TYR A 145 7.10 5.33 -9.89
C TYR A 145 8.62 5.24 -9.85
N LYS A 146 9.31 6.38 -9.94
CA LYS A 146 10.79 6.42 -9.92
C LYS A 146 11.37 6.20 -8.54
N SER A 147 10.65 6.57 -7.48
CA SER A 147 11.08 6.37 -6.09
C SER A 147 10.89 4.93 -5.61
N LEU A 148 9.94 4.19 -6.19
CA LEU A 148 9.70 2.79 -5.83
C LEU A 148 10.68 1.83 -6.52
N ARG A 149 11.15 0.84 -5.78
CA ARG A 149 12.05 -0.24 -6.23
C ARG A 149 11.63 -1.60 -5.65
N GLY A 150 12.36 -2.65 -5.98
CA GLY A 150 12.22 -3.97 -5.35
C GLY A 150 10.79 -4.50 -5.33
N THR A 151 10.37 -5.01 -4.16
CA THR A 151 9.04 -5.57 -3.94
C THR A 151 7.93 -4.51 -4.00
N ALA A 152 8.20 -3.29 -3.52
CA ALA A 152 7.25 -2.19 -3.56
C ALA A 152 6.87 -1.81 -5.00
N ARG A 153 7.86 -1.78 -5.91
CA ARG A 153 7.58 -1.53 -7.34
C ARG A 153 6.83 -2.67 -8.02
N ARG A 154 7.16 -3.93 -7.69
CA ARG A 154 6.44 -5.10 -8.21
C ARG A 154 4.97 -5.11 -7.77
N ALA A 155 4.66 -4.63 -6.57
CA ALA A 155 3.29 -4.56 -6.07
C ALA A 155 2.37 -3.70 -6.95
N LEU A 156 2.91 -2.71 -7.65
CA LEU A 156 2.15 -1.82 -8.54
C LEU A 156 1.61 -2.51 -9.77
N ILE A 157 2.22 -3.62 -10.22
CA ILE A 157 1.78 -4.37 -11.39
C ILE A 157 0.31 -4.81 -11.23
N SER A 158 -0.10 -5.13 -9.99
CA SER A 158 -1.47 -5.55 -9.68
C SER A 158 -2.53 -4.45 -9.79
N LEU A 159 -2.13 -3.17 -9.83
CA LEU A 159 -3.06 -2.03 -9.96
C LEU A 159 -3.33 -1.66 -11.43
N GLY A 160 -2.50 -2.11 -12.35
CA GLY A 160 -2.60 -1.78 -13.78
C GLY A 160 -2.02 -0.40 -14.15
N GLU A 161 -2.15 -0.03 -15.42
CA GLU A 161 -1.47 1.12 -16.04
C GLU A 161 -2.10 2.47 -15.69
N HIS A 162 -3.35 2.48 -15.24
CA HIS A 162 -4.13 3.71 -14.96
C HIS A 162 -4.34 3.94 -13.46
N ALA A 163 -3.45 3.41 -12.62
CA ALA A 163 -3.52 3.57 -11.18
C ALA A 163 -3.31 5.04 -10.77
N THR A 164 -4.16 5.55 -9.88
CA THR A 164 -4.00 6.89 -9.31
C THR A 164 -2.99 6.89 -8.15
N SER A 165 -2.45 8.06 -7.81
CA SER A 165 -1.53 8.22 -6.68
C SER A 165 -2.13 7.69 -5.36
N GLN A 166 -3.43 7.90 -5.14
CA GLN A 166 -4.15 7.39 -3.97
C GLN A 166 -4.24 5.87 -3.95
N GLN A 167 -4.59 5.25 -5.08
CA GLN A 167 -4.65 3.78 -5.17
C GLN A 167 -3.30 3.12 -4.89
N ILE A 168 -2.22 3.74 -5.35
CA ILE A 168 -0.84 3.30 -5.05
C ILE A 168 -0.58 3.38 -3.54
N LEU A 169 -0.88 4.52 -2.91
CA LEU A 169 -0.67 4.72 -1.48
C LEU A 169 -1.48 3.72 -0.64
N ASP A 170 -2.73 3.47 -0.99
CA ASP A 170 -3.60 2.52 -0.28
C ASP A 170 -3.07 1.09 -0.41
N LYS A 171 -2.64 0.69 -1.62
CA LYS A 171 -2.06 -0.63 -1.83
C LYS A 171 -0.79 -0.83 -1.01
N LEU A 172 0.12 0.15 -1.02
CA LEU A 172 1.36 0.08 -0.26
C LEU A 172 1.11 0.15 1.25
N LYS A 173 0.06 0.86 1.70
CA LYS A 173 -0.35 0.89 3.11
C LYS A 173 -0.78 -0.49 3.60
N ILE A 174 -1.53 -1.22 2.78
CA ILE A 174 -1.98 -2.57 3.13
C ILE A 174 -0.79 -3.55 3.21
N LEU A 175 0.21 -3.39 2.34
CA LEU A 175 1.35 -4.32 2.26
C LEU A 175 2.48 -4.01 3.25
N PHE A 176 2.78 -2.74 3.46
CA PHE A 176 3.98 -2.28 4.19
C PHE A 176 3.65 -1.39 5.39
N GLY A 177 2.39 -0.99 5.55
CA GLY A 177 1.96 -0.24 6.71
C GLY A 177 2.11 -1.07 7.98
N LYS A 178 2.59 -0.43 9.04
CA LYS A 178 2.67 -1.06 10.35
C LYS A 178 1.25 -1.29 10.89
N VAL A 179 0.85 -2.56 11.00
CA VAL A 179 -0.39 -2.95 11.68
C VAL A 179 -0.01 -3.38 13.10
N LEU A 180 -0.40 -2.59 14.09
CA LEU A 180 -0.29 -2.97 15.49
C LEU A 180 -1.62 -3.58 15.95
N THR A 181 -1.56 -4.78 16.52
CA THR A 181 -2.71 -5.39 17.18
C THR A 181 -2.95 -4.72 18.53
N TYR A 182 -4.19 -4.76 19.03
CA TYR A 182 -4.52 -4.27 20.36
C TYR A 182 -3.56 -4.79 21.44
N GLU A 183 -3.28 -6.09 21.41
CA GLU A 183 -2.34 -6.74 22.33
C GLU A 183 -0.93 -6.14 22.24
N SER A 184 -0.40 -5.93 21.02
CA SER A 184 0.93 -5.34 20.84
C SER A 184 1.02 -3.90 21.35
N VAL A 185 -0.05 -3.11 21.17
CA VAL A 185 -0.13 -1.74 21.68
C VAL A 185 -0.15 -1.75 23.20
N MET A 186 -1.04 -2.55 23.81
CA MET A 186 -1.15 -2.66 25.26
C MET A 186 0.13 -3.19 25.90
N GLN A 187 0.76 -4.20 25.30
CA GLN A 187 2.03 -4.72 25.76
C GLN A 187 3.13 -3.65 25.71
N THR A 188 3.19 -2.87 24.63
CA THR A 188 4.18 -1.77 24.51
C THR A 188 3.91 -0.69 25.57
N PHE A 189 2.64 -0.37 25.83
CA PHE A 189 2.23 0.59 26.84
C PHE A 189 2.58 0.13 28.27
N TYR A 190 2.28 -1.11 28.65
CA TYR A 190 2.58 -1.62 29.99
C TYR A 190 4.07 -1.89 30.22
N ASN A 191 4.83 -2.17 29.16
CA ASN A 191 6.28 -2.32 29.24
C ASN A 191 7.02 -0.98 29.17
N ALA A 192 6.33 0.12 28.83
CA ALA A 192 6.91 1.44 28.86
C ALA A 192 7.22 1.83 30.30
N SER A 193 8.47 2.23 30.53
CA SER A 193 8.91 2.81 31.79
C SER A 193 9.85 3.96 31.51
N GLN A 194 9.73 5.02 32.31
CA GLN A 194 10.60 6.18 32.21
C GLN A 194 12.04 5.77 32.50
N LYS A 195 12.98 6.11 31.61
CA LYS A 195 14.40 5.84 31.84
C LYS A 195 14.95 6.77 32.91
N VAL A 196 15.98 6.32 33.64
CA VAL A 196 16.60 7.10 34.74
C VAL A 196 17.10 8.48 34.27
N SER A 197 17.56 8.60 33.03
CA SER A 197 18.06 9.85 32.44
C SER A 197 17.01 10.66 31.66
N GLU A 198 15.75 10.24 31.67
CA GLU A 198 14.67 10.88 30.90
C GLU A 198 13.82 11.79 31.79
N ASN A 199 13.39 12.93 31.28
CA ASN A 199 12.49 13.86 31.99
C ASN A 199 11.04 13.37 31.91
N VAL A 200 10.27 13.54 32.99
CA VAL A 200 8.84 13.20 33.09
C VAL A 200 8.02 13.84 31.97
N THR A 201 8.30 15.10 31.59
CA THR A 201 7.58 15.77 30.50
C THR A 201 7.88 15.12 29.15
N ALA A 202 9.14 14.75 28.90
CA ALA A 202 9.52 14.09 27.64
C ALA A 202 8.90 12.68 27.54
N TYR A 203 8.93 11.93 28.65
CA TYR A 203 8.31 10.61 28.74
C TYR A 203 6.78 10.68 28.53
N GLY A 204 6.11 11.66 29.15
CA GLY A 204 4.67 11.86 29.01
C GLY A 204 4.22 12.28 27.61
N CYS A 205 5.09 12.88 26.80
CA CYS A 205 4.79 13.19 25.39
C CYS A 205 4.95 12.00 24.44
N TRP A 206 5.64 10.94 24.88
CA TRP A 206 5.87 9.73 24.10
C TRP A 206 4.81 8.65 24.33
N LEU A 207 4.25 8.58 25.55
CA LEU A 207 3.12 7.75 25.94
C LEU A 207 1.81 8.16 25.24
#